data_AF-A0A0F9FRU1-F1
#
_entry.id   AF-A0A0F9FRU1-F1
#
_cell.length_a   1.000
_cell.length_b   1.000
_cell.length_c   1.000
_cell.angle_alpha   90.00
_cell.angle_beta   90.00
_cell.angle_gamma   90.00
#
_symmetry.space_group_name_H-M   'P 1'
#
loop_
_entity.id
_entity.type
_entity.pdbx_description
1 polymer ?
#
loop_
_entity_poly.entity_id
_entity_poly.type
_entity_poly.pdbx_seq_one_letter_code
_entity_poly.pdbx_strand_id
1 'polypeptide(L)'
;MAKIDVRCPKCNKWDNIEIPDDITKQSTKGLLTVHVTSGMICEHSFIVYLDKNLVVRDCFVADFRIELSESSDVQENSILEADDIKTDLIKLNLSEKLMAYVLKAIFLGQKVLIISDGQFLDTHIMNFFSHIFKDSFEFNLNIISEENYMKTKKDYKEYIVLKKREIIRDKSKIISSKKIDITKSIAQKFFKEVDVNSSLIILRNEIHKAYEFSKSIMELFKEFKEESLTSKKIIDHVEGKYHERIPVFYLKFLFELIKTYFKVQIPKIS
;
A
#
# COMPACT_ATOMS: atom_id res chain seq x y z
N MET A 1 26.49 23.75 15.82
CA MET A 1 25.93 23.73 14.44
C MET A 1 27.11 23.57 13.51
N ALA A 2 27.16 22.45 12.80
CA ALA A 2 28.22 22.16 11.85
C ALA A 2 27.78 22.57 10.45
N LYS A 3 28.70 23.21 9.71
CA LYS A 3 28.50 23.58 8.30
C LYS A 3 29.10 22.52 7.41
N ILE A 4 28.33 22.08 6.42
CA ILE A 4 28.75 21.05 5.48
C ILE A 4 28.60 21.59 4.07
N ASP A 5 29.68 21.53 3.30
CA ASP A 5 29.67 21.90 1.89
C ASP A 5 29.05 20.79 1.06
N VAL A 6 27.98 21.13 0.34
CA VAL A 6 27.23 20.19 -0.49
C VAL A 6 27.20 20.69 -1.92
N ARG A 7 27.48 19.77 -2.85
CA ARG A 7 27.37 20.01 -4.29
C ARG A 7 26.10 19.40 -4.82
N CYS A 8 25.30 20.19 -5.54
CA CYS A 8 24.15 19.68 -6.25
C CYS A 8 24.58 18.74 -7.40
N PRO A 9 24.08 17.49 -7.45
CA PRO A 9 24.46 16.53 -8.48
C PRO A 9 23.91 16.86 -9.88
N LYS A 10 22.88 17.72 -9.99
CA LYS A 10 22.29 18.12 -11.28
C LYS A 10 22.96 19.34 -11.92
N CYS A 11 23.17 20.41 -11.15
CA CYS A 11 23.68 21.68 -11.69
C CYS A 11 25.08 22.05 -11.19
N ASN A 12 25.70 21.23 -10.34
CA ASN A 12 27.06 21.43 -9.80
C ASN A 12 27.24 22.70 -8.94
N LYS A 13 26.16 23.37 -8.53
CA LYS A 13 26.23 24.50 -7.59
C LYS A 13 26.65 23.99 -6.20
N TRP A 14 27.55 24.73 -5.57
CA TRP A 14 28.02 24.50 -4.21
C TRP A 14 27.33 25.46 -3.25
N ASP A 15 26.94 24.96 -2.09
CA ASP A 15 26.48 25.78 -0.97
C ASP A 15 26.64 25.01 0.35
N ASN A 16 26.44 25.68 1.47
CA ASN A 16 26.53 25.07 2.79
C ASN A 16 25.14 24.75 3.36
N ILE A 17 25.06 23.61 4.06
CA ILE A 17 23.91 23.26 4.88
C ILE A 17 24.33 23.23 6.35
N GLU A 18 23.46 23.73 7.23
CA GLU A 18 23.68 23.73 8.68
C GLU A 18 22.97 22.54 9.31
N ILE A 19 23.72 21.73 10.06
CA ILE A 19 23.18 20.55 10.75
C ILE A 19 23.45 20.68 12.26
N PRO A 20 22.45 20.41 13.11
CA PRO A 20 22.66 20.29 14.55
C PRO A 20 23.68 19.20 14.91
N ASP A 21 24.60 19.52 15.82
CA ASP A 21 25.75 18.65 16.15
C ASP A 21 25.30 17.30 16.75
N ASP A 22 24.10 17.28 17.36
CA ASP A 22 23.54 16.13 18.08
C ASP A 22 23.03 15.01 17.16
N ILE A 23 22.81 15.28 15.88
CA ILE A 23 22.26 14.30 14.91
C ILE A 23 23.30 13.20 14.58
N THR A 24 24.59 13.52 14.69
CA THR A 24 25.68 12.54 14.44
C THR A 24 25.66 11.36 15.40
N LYS A 25 25.16 11.56 16.64
CA LYS A 25 25.09 10.54 17.69
C LYS A 25 23.94 9.54 17.49
N GLN A 26 22.95 9.86 16.66
CA GLN A 26 21.75 9.03 16.45
C GLN A 26 21.89 8.04 15.28
N SER A 27 22.97 8.11 14.49
CA SER A 27 23.15 7.22 13.34
C SER A 27 23.61 5.80 13.74
N THR A 28 22.66 4.88 13.87
CA THR A 28 22.92 3.45 14.19
C THR A 28 23.74 2.72 13.11
N LYS A 29 23.72 3.19 11.86
CA LYS A 29 24.40 2.57 10.70
C LYS A 29 25.63 3.32 10.19
N GLY A 30 26.05 4.40 10.87
CA GLY A 30 27.25 5.17 10.52
C GLY A 30 27.16 6.07 9.29
N LEU A 31 25.98 6.16 8.67
CA LEU A 31 25.62 7.15 7.66
C LEU A 31 24.39 7.92 8.14
N LEU A 32 24.39 9.23 7.89
CA LEU A 32 23.30 10.16 8.11
C LEU A 32 22.73 10.58 6.75
N THR A 33 21.42 10.51 6.60
CA THR A 33 20.73 10.89 5.37
C THR A 33 20.05 12.24 5.56
N VAL A 34 20.37 13.20 4.71
CA VAL A 34 19.82 14.56 4.77
C VAL A 34 19.09 14.87 3.48
N HIS A 35 17.85 15.33 3.62
CA HIS A 35 17.04 15.74 2.49
C HIS A 35 17.25 17.24 2.21
N VAL A 36 17.82 17.56 1.05
CA VAL A 36 18.01 18.94 0.58
C VAL A 36 16.80 19.32 -0.27
N THR A 37 15.98 20.24 0.23
CA THR A 37 14.79 20.74 -0.45
C THR A 37 15.14 21.77 -1.52
N SER A 38 14.21 21.97 -2.47
CA SER A 38 14.35 23.01 -3.49
C SER A 38 14.41 24.38 -2.83
N GLY A 39 15.36 25.22 -3.26
CA GLY A 39 15.58 26.55 -2.70
C GLY A 39 16.65 26.61 -1.60
N MET A 40 17.06 25.49 -0.99
CA MET A 40 18.16 25.50 -0.02
C MET A 40 19.52 25.80 -0.67
N ILE A 41 19.79 25.17 -1.83
CA ILE A 41 21.04 25.34 -2.59
C ILE A 41 20.71 25.87 -4.00
N CYS A 42 19.75 25.22 -4.65
CA CYS A 42 19.26 25.53 -5.99
C CYS A 42 17.84 25.00 -6.13
N GLU A 43 17.26 25.11 -7.32
CA GLU A 43 15.90 24.63 -7.60
C GLU A 43 15.76 23.09 -7.58
N HIS A 44 16.88 22.37 -7.59
CA HIS A 44 16.89 20.92 -7.51
C HIS A 44 16.90 20.44 -6.07
N SER A 45 16.24 19.30 -5.88
CA SER A 45 16.07 18.69 -4.59
C SER A 45 16.63 17.26 -4.64
N PHE A 46 17.40 16.88 -3.63
CA PHE A 46 18.16 15.63 -3.60
C PHE A 46 18.45 15.19 -2.17
N ILE A 47 18.98 13.98 -2.03
CA ILE A 47 19.35 13.37 -0.75
C ILE A 47 20.87 13.32 -0.68
N VAL A 48 21.43 13.67 0.48
CA VAL A 48 22.86 13.64 0.76
C VAL A 48 23.12 12.60 1.83
N TYR A 49 24.13 11.76 1.61
CA TYR A 49 24.63 10.80 2.59
C TYR A 49 25.91 11.33 3.22
N LEU A 50 25.86 11.54 4.53
CA LEU A 50 26.96 12.03 5.35
C LEU A 50 27.50 10.89 6.22
N ASP A 51 28.79 10.85 6.49
CA ASP A 51 29.33 9.96 7.50
C ASP A 51 29.32 10.58 8.91
N LYS A 52 29.84 9.83 9.90
CA LYS A 52 29.96 10.30 11.29
C LYS A 52 30.86 11.53 11.47
N ASN A 53 31.72 11.82 10.50
CA ASN A 53 32.60 12.99 10.49
C ASN A 53 32.00 14.14 9.67
N LEU A 54 30.72 14.05 9.29
CA LEU A 54 30.00 15.04 8.47
C LEU A 54 30.60 15.24 7.08
N VAL A 55 31.28 14.22 6.56
CA VAL A 55 31.79 14.22 5.19
C VAL A 55 30.73 13.66 4.25
N VAL A 56 30.45 14.39 3.17
CA VAL A 56 29.57 13.94 2.08
C VAL A 56 30.18 12.72 1.40
N ARG A 57 29.49 11.58 1.47
CA ARG A 57 29.90 10.31 0.85
C ARG A 57 29.24 10.10 -0.50
N ASP A 58 27.97 10.48 -0.62
CA ASP A 58 27.23 10.34 -1.88
C ASP A 58 26.02 11.30 -1.92
N CYS A 59 25.51 11.54 -3.13
CA CYS A 59 24.32 12.33 -3.40
C CYS A 59 23.37 11.56 -4.31
N PHE A 60 22.10 11.45 -3.92
CA PHE A 60 21.08 10.75 -4.68
C PHE A 60 19.96 11.69 -5.09
N VAL A 61 19.62 11.68 -6.38
CA VAL A 61 18.42 12.35 -6.90
C VAL A 61 17.33 11.29 -7.04
N ALA A 62 16.21 11.48 -6.35
CA ALA A 62 15.05 10.63 -6.54
C ALA A 62 14.34 10.95 -7.85
N ASP A 63 14.02 9.92 -8.64
CA ASP A 63 13.27 10.05 -9.90
C ASP A 63 11.79 10.42 -9.68
N PHE A 64 11.27 10.18 -8.48
CA PHE A 64 9.94 10.58 -8.03
C PHE A 64 9.98 11.00 -6.55
N ARG A 65 9.10 11.91 -6.16
CA ARG A 65 8.90 12.35 -4.77
C ARG A 65 7.43 12.23 -4.42
N ILE A 66 7.15 11.64 -3.27
CA ILE A 66 5.80 11.65 -2.70
C ILE A 66 5.76 12.85 -1.77
N GLU A 67 5.11 13.92 -2.21
CA GLU A 67 4.80 15.06 -1.34
C GLU A 67 3.68 14.63 -0.38
N LEU A 68 4.04 14.36 0.87
CA LEU A 68 3.06 14.28 1.94
C LEU A 68 2.55 15.69 2.16
N SER A 69 1.32 15.97 1.74
CA SER A 69 0.65 17.22 2.06
C SER A 69 0.54 17.32 3.59
N GLU A 70 1.20 18.31 4.20
CA GLU A 70 0.94 18.68 5.58
C GLU A 70 -0.48 19.27 5.65
N SER A 71 -1.50 18.42 5.72
CA SER A 71 -2.86 18.85 6.00
C SER A 71 -2.93 19.20 7.48
N SER A 72 -3.20 20.48 7.72
CA SER A 72 -3.46 21.13 9.01
C SER A 72 -4.30 20.29 9.97
N ASP A 73 -3.89 20.34 11.24
CA ASP A 73 -4.47 19.72 12.43
C ASP A 73 -5.96 19.42 12.33
N VAL A 74 -6.28 18.13 12.18
CA VAL A 74 -7.59 17.57 12.53
C VAL A 74 -7.39 16.64 13.71
N GLN A 75 -8.13 16.94 14.78
CA GLN A 75 -8.18 16.32 16.08
C GLN A 75 -7.98 14.79 16.10
N GLU A 76 -7.11 14.39 17.05
CA GLU A 76 -7.02 13.11 17.74
C GLU A 76 -8.09 12.06 17.35
N ASN A 77 -7.71 11.20 16.41
CA ASN A 77 -8.03 9.77 16.51
C ASN A 77 -6.72 9.04 16.28
N SER A 78 -6.19 8.45 17.36
CA SER A 78 -4.94 7.68 17.46
C SER A 78 -4.46 7.15 16.10
N ILE A 79 -3.56 7.89 15.46
CA ILE A 79 -2.79 7.40 14.33
C ILE A 79 -1.82 6.38 14.95
N LEU A 80 -2.12 5.09 14.79
CA LEU A 80 -1.11 4.05 15.02
C LEU A 80 0.07 4.39 14.11
N GLU A 81 1.16 4.86 14.70
CA GLU A 81 2.42 5.03 13.98
C GLU A 81 2.85 3.66 13.45
N ALA A 82 3.59 3.63 12.33
CA ALA A 82 4.01 2.37 11.70
C ALA A 82 4.76 1.44 12.68
N ASP A 83 5.34 2.01 13.75
CA ASP A 83 6.05 1.30 14.83
C ASP A 83 5.14 0.42 15.71
N ASP A 84 3.82 0.62 15.71
CA ASP A 84 2.88 -0.22 16.48
C ASP A 84 2.48 -1.53 15.75
N ILE A 85 2.78 -1.64 14.46
CA ILE A 85 2.40 -2.78 13.64
C ILE A 85 3.53 -3.80 13.66
N LYS A 86 3.33 -4.86 14.44
CA LYS A 86 4.23 -6.01 14.52
C LYS A 86 4.15 -6.86 13.25
N THR A 87 4.64 -6.33 12.15
CA THR A 87 4.61 -6.93 10.80
C THR A 87 5.32 -8.29 10.76
N ASP A 88 6.36 -8.49 11.56
CA ASP A 88 6.99 -9.83 11.72
C ASP A 88 6.01 -10.87 12.26
N LEU A 89 5.21 -10.51 13.27
CA LEU A 89 4.17 -11.41 13.77
C LEU A 89 3.13 -11.72 12.70
N ILE A 90 2.81 -10.74 11.85
CA ILE A 90 1.90 -10.96 10.72
C ILE A 90 2.50 -11.94 9.72
N LYS A 91 3.76 -11.78 9.33
CA LYS A 91 4.44 -12.68 8.38
C LYS A 91 4.60 -14.10 8.93
N LEU A 92 4.79 -14.25 10.24
CA LEU A 92 4.91 -15.55 10.91
C LEU A 92 3.57 -16.30 11.02
N ASN A 93 2.46 -15.57 11.17
CA ASN A 93 1.15 -16.17 11.48
C ASN A 93 0.16 -16.17 10.31
N LEU A 94 0.32 -15.28 9.33
CA LEU A 94 -0.46 -15.29 8.10
C LEU A 94 0.36 -15.87 6.96
N SER A 95 -0.21 -16.82 6.24
CA SER A 95 0.41 -17.30 5.00
C SER A 95 0.18 -16.34 3.84
N GLU A 96 1.10 -16.27 2.88
CA GLU A 96 0.94 -15.56 1.61
C GLU A 96 -0.40 -15.86 0.94
N LYS A 97 -0.79 -17.14 0.93
CA LYS A 97 -2.04 -17.60 0.34
C LYS A 97 -3.26 -17.03 1.06
N LEU A 98 -3.24 -17.00 2.40
CA LEU A 98 -4.30 -16.40 3.21
C LEU A 98 -4.40 -14.90 2.96
N MET A 99 -3.27 -14.20 2.93
CA MET A 99 -3.21 -12.77 2.61
C MET A 99 -3.86 -12.49 1.25
N ALA A 100 -3.49 -13.23 0.21
CA ALA A 100 -4.05 -13.08 -1.13
C ALA A 100 -5.57 -13.28 -1.17
N TYR A 101 -6.10 -14.19 -0.34
CA TYR A 101 -7.54 -14.45 -0.21
C TYR A 101 -8.26 -13.31 0.51
N VAL A 102 -7.71 -12.82 1.61
CA VAL A 102 -8.28 -11.69 2.36
C VAL A 102 -8.30 -10.44 1.47
N LEU A 103 -7.17 -10.11 0.84
CA LEU A 103 -7.09 -8.99 -0.12
C LEU A 103 -8.13 -9.12 -1.23
N LYS A 104 -8.25 -10.30 -1.86
CA LYS A 104 -9.24 -10.54 -2.92
C LYS A 104 -10.67 -10.32 -2.45
N ALA A 105 -11.00 -10.81 -1.26
CA ALA A 105 -12.34 -10.66 -0.72
C ALA A 105 -12.68 -9.19 -0.41
N ILE A 106 -11.76 -8.46 0.22
CA ILE A 106 -11.93 -7.04 0.58
C ILE A 106 -12.04 -6.18 -0.67
N PHE A 107 -11.16 -6.39 -1.65
CA PHE A 107 -11.20 -5.72 -2.96
C PHE A 107 -12.53 -5.89 -3.69
N LEU A 108 -13.25 -6.98 -3.44
CA LEU A 108 -14.57 -7.24 -4.03
C LEU A 108 -15.73 -6.89 -3.08
N GLY A 109 -15.45 -6.12 -2.03
CA GLY A 109 -16.43 -5.64 -1.05
C GLY A 109 -17.09 -6.75 -0.24
N GLN A 110 -16.41 -7.90 -0.06
CA GLN A 110 -16.97 -9.03 0.69
C GLN A 110 -16.62 -8.98 2.17
N LYS A 111 -17.51 -9.54 2.98
CA LYS A 111 -17.25 -9.79 4.41
C LYS A 111 -16.33 -10.99 4.57
N VAL A 112 -15.29 -10.87 5.39
CA VAL A 112 -14.28 -11.90 5.60
C VAL A 112 -14.31 -12.36 7.05
N LEU A 113 -14.30 -13.68 7.25
CA LEU A 113 -14.12 -14.30 8.55
C LEU A 113 -12.84 -15.16 8.53
N ILE A 114 -11.90 -14.87 9.41
CA ILE A 114 -10.73 -15.72 9.66
C ILE A 114 -11.00 -16.57 10.90
N ILE A 115 -10.89 -17.88 10.76
CA ILE A 115 -10.91 -18.80 11.90
C ILE A 115 -9.48 -18.98 12.40
N SER A 116 -9.23 -18.52 13.62
CA SER A 116 -7.94 -18.57 14.31
C SER A 116 -8.15 -18.81 15.80
N ASP A 117 -7.42 -19.75 16.38
CA ASP A 117 -7.48 -20.04 17.82
C ASP A 117 -6.49 -19.18 18.63
N GLY A 118 -5.64 -18.41 17.94
CA GLY A 118 -4.65 -17.51 18.56
C GLY A 118 -5.23 -16.14 18.88
N GLN A 119 -6.09 -16.05 19.90
CA GLN A 119 -6.79 -14.79 20.27
C GLN A 119 -5.85 -13.59 20.47
N PHE A 120 -4.62 -13.84 20.93
CA PHE A 120 -3.60 -12.80 21.12
C PHE A 120 -3.17 -12.12 19.80
N LEU A 121 -3.40 -12.76 18.66
CA LEU A 121 -3.09 -12.21 17.33
C LEU A 121 -4.22 -11.37 16.76
N ASP A 122 -5.44 -11.47 17.30
CA ASP A 122 -6.63 -10.89 16.68
C ASP A 122 -6.47 -9.36 16.53
N THR A 123 -6.06 -8.69 17.61
CA THR A 123 -5.79 -7.25 17.59
C THR A 123 -4.66 -6.89 16.63
N HIS A 124 -3.59 -7.68 16.57
CA HIS A 124 -2.47 -7.42 15.66
C HIS A 124 -2.89 -7.55 14.19
N ILE A 125 -3.67 -8.58 13.85
CA ILE A 125 -4.18 -8.80 12.50
C ILE A 125 -5.16 -7.68 12.12
N MET A 126 -6.07 -7.30 13.03
CA MET A 126 -7.02 -6.22 12.80
C MET A 126 -6.33 -4.87 12.61
N ASN A 127 -5.34 -4.53 13.45
CA ASN A 127 -4.56 -3.29 13.31
C ASN A 127 -3.77 -3.28 12.00
N PHE A 128 -3.16 -4.41 11.63
CA PHE A 128 -2.46 -4.55 10.36
C PHE A 128 -3.39 -4.29 9.16
N PHE A 129 -4.56 -4.94 9.11
CA PHE A 129 -5.51 -4.73 8.02
C PHE A 129 -6.09 -3.30 8.02
N SER A 130 -6.37 -2.74 9.20
CA SER A 130 -6.80 -1.35 9.34
C SER A 130 -5.78 -0.38 8.76
N HIS A 131 -4.50 -0.59 9.02
CA HIS A 131 -3.45 0.26 8.53
C HIS A 131 -3.25 0.17 7.01
N ILE A 132 -3.15 -1.04 6.45
CA ILE A 132 -2.86 -1.19 5.01
C ILE A 132 -4.04 -0.75 4.13
N PHE A 133 -5.26 -0.77 4.66
CA PHE A 133 -6.46 -0.34 3.96
C PHE A 133 -6.88 1.12 4.25
N LYS A 134 -6.17 1.80 5.17
CA LYS A 134 -6.44 3.20 5.49
C LYS A 134 -6.45 4.05 4.21
N ASP A 135 -7.48 4.90 4.07
CA ASP A 135 -7.68 5.81 2.94
C ASP A 135 -7.80 5.11 1.56
N SER A 136 -8.21 3.83 1.53
CA SER A 136 -8.43 3.08 0.29
C SER A 136 -9.74 2.30 0.29
N PHE A 137 -9.74 1.06 0.78
CA PHE A 137 -10.94 0.21 0.80
C PHE A 137 -11.53 0.12 2.20
N GLU A 138 -12.85 0.23 2.29
CA GLU A 138 -13.58 -0.25 3.46
C GLU A 138 -13.48 -1.77 3.52
N PHE A 139 -13.23 -2.31 4.71
CA PHE A 139 -13.15 -3.75 4.92
C PHE A 139 -14.02 -4.18 6.09
N ASN A 140 -14.60 -5.38 5.97
CA ASN A 140 -15.32 -6.04 7.04
C ASN A 140 -14.63 -7.37 7.31
N LEU A 141 -13.76 -7.38 8.31
CA LEU A 141 -12.96 -8.53 8.72
C LEU A 141 -13.28 -8.87 10.17
N ASN A 142 -13.65 -10.12 10.41
CA ASN A 142 -13.83 -10.67 11.74
C ASN A 142 -12.86 -11.85 11.94
N ILE A 143 -12.39 -12.01 13.16
CA ILE A 143 -11.53 -13.12 13.57
C ILE A 143 -12.19 -13.81 14.75
N ILE A 144 -12.38 -15.13 14.69
CA ILE A 144 -12.98 -15.91 15.78
C ILE A 144 -12.29 -17.28 15.91
N SER A 145 -12.40 -17.89 17.10
CA SER A 145 -11.96 -19.26 17.32
C SER A 145 -12.83 -20.28 16.59
N GLU A 146 -12.27 -21.48 16.36
CA GLU A 146 -13.02 -22.57 15.74
C GLU A 146 -14.24 -22.98 16.58
N GLU A 147 -14.11 -23.02 17.90
CA GLU A 147 -15.21 -23.33 18.81
C GLU A 147 -16.37 -22.34 18.67
N ASN A 148 -16.05 -21.04 18.63
CA ASN A 148 -17.05 -19.99 18.43
C ASN A 148 -17.71 -20.12 17.06
N TYR A 149 -16.93 -20.34 16.00
CA TYR A 149 -17.47 -20.54 14.66
C TYR A 149 -18.47 -21.70 14.59
N MET A 150 -18.19 -22.82 15.26
CA MET A 150 -19.11 -23.98 15.26
C MET A 150 -20.46 -23.62 15.90
N LYS A 151 -20.47 -22.77 16.93
CA LYS A 151 -21.69 -22.30 17.62
C LYS A 151 -22.47 -21.26 16.81
N THR A 152 -21.79 -20.36 16.11
CA THR A 152 -22.39 -19.19 15.42
C THR A 152 -22.31 -19.27 13.89
N LYS A 153 -22.07 -20.46 13.32
CA LYS A 153 -21.91 -20.71 11.87
C LYS A 153 -22.99 -20.10 10.96
N LYS A 154 -24.21 -19.94 11.50
CA LYS A 154 -25.37 -19.38 10.78
C LYS A 154 -25.26 -17.87 10.55
N ASP A 155 -24.54 -17.15 11.41
CA ASP A 155 -24.39 -15.69 11.35
C ASP A 155 -23.44 -15.28 10.23
N TYR A 156 -22.51 -16.17 9.89
CA TYR A 156 -21.50 -15.99 8.85
C TYR A 156 -21.91 -16.60 7.50
N LYS A 157 -23.22 -16.62 7.18
CA LYS A 157 -23.74 -17.18 5.92
C LYS A 157 -23.30 -16.41 4.68
N GLU A 158 -23.06 -15.11 4.83
CA GLU A 158 -22.65 -14.20 3.75
C GLU A 158 -21.13 -13.96 3.72
N TYR A 159 -20.40 -14.48 4.70
CA TYR A 159 -18.97 -14.27 4.82
C TYR A 159 -18.21 -15.29 3.97
N ILE A 160 -17.07 -14.84 3.46
CA ILE A 160 -15.99 -15.72 3.02
C ILE A 160 -15.28 -16.19 4.28
N VAL A 161 -15.27 -17.50 4.51
CA VAL A 161 -14.69 -18.10 5.72
C VAL A 161 -13.38 -18.78 5.36
N LEU A 162 -12.31 -18.32 5.99
CA LEU A 162 -10.94 -18.75 5.76
C LEU A 162 -10.38 -19.37 7.04
N LYS A 163 -9.64 -20.48 6.91
CA LYS A 163 -8.93 -21.12 8.01
C LYS A 163 -7.55 -21.53 7.54
N LYS A 164 -6.49 -20.98 8.15
CA LYS A 164 -5.10 -21.23 7.75
C LYS A 164 -4.89 -21.02 6.23
N ARG A 165 -4.75 -22.09 5.44
CA ARG A 165 -4.50 -22.05 3.98
C ARG A 165 -5.73 -22.47 3.15
N GLU A 166 -6.86 -22.65 3.80
CA GLU A 166 -8.06 -23.26 3.24
C GLU A 166 -9.24 -22.29 3.23
N ILE A 167 -10.08 -22.48 2.23
CA ILE A 167 -11.36 -21.79 2.08
C ILE A 167 -12.42 -22.72 2.64
N ILE A 168 -12.96 -22.41 3.80
CA ILE A 168 -14.03 -23.19 4.43
C ILE A 168 -15.37 -22.87 3.77
N ARG A 169 -15.56 -21.61 3.35
CA ARG A 169 -16.76 -21.15 2.65
C ARG A 169 -16.44 -20.00 1.71
N ASP A 170 -16.82 -20.14 0.45
CA ASP A 170 -16.88 -19.07 -0.54
C ASP A 170 -18.10 -19.31 -1.43
N LYS A 171 -19.25 -18.72 -1.06
CA LYS A 171 -20.49 -18.88 -1.81
C LYS A 171 -20.45 -18.19 -3.16
N SER A 172 -19.75 -17.06 -3.25
CA SER A 172 -19.64 -16.26 -4.47
C SER A 172 -18.62 -16.83 -5.45
N LYS A 173 -17.80 -17.82 -5.04
CA LYS A 173 -16.79 -18.50 -5.86
C LYS A 173 -15.82 -17.52 -6.51
N ILE A 174 -15.51 -16.45 -5.79
CA ILE A 174 -14.60 -15.39 -6.26
C ILE A 174 -13.14 -15.78 -6.03
N ILE A 175 -12.89 -16.68 -5.08
CA ILE A 175 -11.55 -17.17 -4.75
C ILE A 175 -11.31 -18.48 -5.53
N SER A 176 -10.71 -18.35 -6.71
CA SER A 176 -10.19 -19.49 -7.48
C SER A 176 -8.76 -19.23 -7.92
N SER A 177 -7.98 -20.30 -8.15
CA SER A 177 -6.55 -20.21 -8.47
C SER A 177 -6.24 -19.31 -9.68
N LYS A 178 -7.16 -19.22 -10.66
CA LYS A 178 -7.02 -18.36 -11.85
C LYS A 178 -7.48 -16.91 -11.64
N LYS A 179 -8.13 -16.59 -10.52
CA LYS A 179 -8.76 -15.27 -10.24
C LYS A 179 -8.03 -14.46 -9.17
N ILE A 180 -6.95 -15.00 -8.60
CA ILE A 180 -6.20 -14.40 -7.50
C ILE A 180 -4.80 -13.95 -7.92
N ASP A 181 -4.43 -14.01 -9.21
CA ASP A 181 -3.05 -13.80 -9.62
C ASP A 181 -2.49 -12.42 -9.22
N ILE A 182 -3.31 -11.37 -9.34
CA ILE A 182 -2.92 -10.03 -8.88
C ILE A 182 -2.75 -9.97 -7.35
N THR A 183 -3.72 -10.45 -6.58
CA THR A 183 -3.65 -10.39 -5.11
C THR A 183 -2.57 -11.29 -4.55
N LYS A 184 -2.29 -12.40 -5.22
CA LYS A 184 -1.14 -13.26 -4.96
C LYS A 184 0.17 -12.53 -5.24
N SER A 185 0.29 -11.83 -6.36
CA SER A 185 1.48 -11.01 -6.66
C SER A 185 1.71 -9.93 -5.60
N ILE A 186 0.65 -9.23 -5.19
CA ILE A 186 0.71 -8.22 -4.12
C ILE A 186 1.18 -8.84 -2.80
N ALA A 187 0.56 -9.94 -2.38
CA ALA A 187 0.98 -10.66 -1.17
C ALA A 187 2.44 -11.13 -1.28
N GLN A 188 2.85 -11.67 -2.42
CA GLN A 188 4.22 -12.12 -2.66
C GLN A 188 5.25 -11.02 -2.47
N LYS A 189 4.99 -9.81 -2.99
CA LYS A 189 5.88 -8.67 -2.79
C LYS A 189 6.08 -8.38 -1.30
N PHE A 190 4.99 -8.37 -0.53
CA PHE A 190 5.04 -8.19 0.93
C PHE A 190 5.86 -9.27 1.65
N PHE A 191 5.64 -10.55 1.34
CA PHE A 191 6.33 -11.66 2.01
C PHE A 191 7.80 -11.84 1.58
N LYS A 192 8.16 -11.42 0.35
CA LYS A 192 9.53 -11.53 -0.16
C LYS A 192 10.44 -10.41 0.33
N GLU A 193 9.88 -9.25 0.66
CA GLU A 193 10.67 -8.15 1.20
C GLU A 193 11.14 -8.49 2.61
N VAL A 194 12.45 -8.37 2.84
CA VAL A 194 13.09 -8.71 4.11
C VAL A 194 12.91 -7.58 5.11
N ASP A 195 13.02 -6.34 4.65
CA ASP A 195 12.84 -5.19 5.52
C ASP A 195 11.35 -5.02 5.89
N VAL A 196 11.09 -4.95 7.18
CA VAL A 196 9.74 -5.00 7.75
C VAL A 196 8.94 -3.77 7.32
N ASN A 197 9.50 -2.58 7.48
CA ASN A 197 8.85 -1.31 7.15
C ASN A 197 8.65 -1.18 5.65
N SER A 198 9.66 -1.52 4.86
CA SER A 198 9.58 -1.51 3.40
C SER A 198 8.49 -2.45 2.91
N SER A 199 8.37 -3.64 3.50
CA SER A 199 7.32 -4.58 3.11
C SER A 199 5.91 -4.03 3.36
N LEU A 200 5.68 -3.38 4.50
CA LEU A 200 4.41 -2.76 4.84
C LEU A 200 4.08 -1.61 3.88
N ILE A 201 5.06 -0.77 3.57
CA ILE A 201 4.93 0.34 2.60
C ILE A 201 4.58 -0.21 1.21
N ILE A 202 5.29 -1.25 0.74
CA ILE A 202 5.02 -1.89 -0.55
C ILE A 202 3.58 -2.40 -0.61
N LEU A 203 3.13 -3.10 0.43
CA LEU A 203 1.77 -3.64 0.47
C LEU A 203 0.72 -2.54 0.44
N ARG A 204 0.89 -1.51 1.28
CA ARG A 204 -0.04 -0.37 1.34
C ARG A 204 -0.09 0.37 0.01
N ASN A 205 1.06 0.59 -0.63
CA ASN A 205 1.14 1.27 -1.92
C ASN A 205 0.44 0.48 -3.03
N GLU A 206 0.62 -0.84 -3.10
CA GLU A 206 -0.07 -1.67 -4.09
C GLU A 206 -1.60 -1.68 -3.89
N ILE A 207 -2.07 -1.66 -2.64
CA ILE A 207 -3.48 -1.55 -2.29
C ILE A 207 -4.03 -0.17 -2.70
N HIS A 208 -3.36 0.90 -2.27
CA HIS A 208 -3.80 2.27 -2.54
C HIS A 208 -3.81 2.56 -4.04
N LYS A 209 -2.80 2.10 -4.77
CA LYS A 209 -2.74 2.18 -6.23
C LYS A 209 -3.92 1.50 -6.90
N ALA A 210 -4.28 0.27 -6.48
CA ALA A 210 -5.44 -0.43 -7.02
C ALA A 210 -6.74 0.36 -6.82
N TYR A 211 -6.88 1.01 -5.66
CA TYR A 211 -8.00 1.88 -5.34
C TYR A 211 -8.04 3.13 -6.24
N GLU A 212 -6.95 3.91 -6.27
CA GLU A 212 -6.87 5.17 -7.02
C GLU A 212 -7.06 4.95 -8.52
N PHE A 213 -6.45 3.91 -9.08
CA PHE A 213 -6.61 3.62 -10.51
C PHE A 213 -8.06 3.23 -10.82
N SER A 214 -8.68 2.40 -9.99
CA SER A 214 -10.09 2.02 -10.16
C SER A 214 -11.02 3.23 -10.05
N LYS A 215 -10.75 4.12 -9.08
CA LYS A 215 -11.51 5.35 -8.86
C LYS A 215 -11.39 6.30 -10.05
N SER A 216 -10.18 6.51 -10.58
CA SER A 216 -9.96 7.36 -11.75
C SER A 216 -10.66 6.82 -13.01
N ILE A 217 -10.59 5.51 -13.24
CA ILE A 217 -11.30 4.88 -14.37
C ILE A 217 -12.82 4.99 -14.18
N MET A 218 -13.32 4.83 -12.96
CA MET A 218 -14.74 5.03 -12.64
C MET A 218 -15.18 6.47 -12.93
N GLU A 219 -14.38 7.47 -12.56
CA GLU A 219 -14.63 8.89 -12.85
C GLU A 219 -14.67 9.12 -14.37
N LEU A 220 -13.70 8.57 -15.10
CA LEU A 220 -13.69 8.58 -16.57
C LEU A 220 -14.98 8.00 -17.16
N PHE A 221 -15.49 6.88 -16.64
CA PHE A 221 -16.75 6.29 -17.11
C PHE A 221 -17.99 7.17 -16.86
N LYS A 222 -17.98 8.05 -15.86
CA LYS A 222 -19.10 8.98 -15.60
C LYS A 222 -19.14 10.13 -16.59
N GLU A 223 -17.98 10.52 -17.13
CA GLU A 223 -17.84 11.63 -18.08
C GLU A 223 -18.22 11.23 -19.51
N PHE A 224 -18.04 9.96 -19.88
CA PHE A 224 -18.33 9.45 -21.22
C PHE A 224 -19.76 8.90 -21.32
N LYS A 225 -20.61 9.55 -22.14
CA LYS A 225 -22.02 9.13 -22.33
C LYS A 225 -22.30 8.31 -23.58
N GLU A 226 -21.54 8.43 -24.68
CA GLU A 226 -21.96 7.81 -25.97
C GLU A 226 -20.84 7.22 -26.86
N GLU A 227 -19.55 7.53 -26.64
CA GLU A 227 -18.47 6.91 -27.42
C GLU A 227 -17.95 5.62 -26.77
N SER A 228 -17.71 4.60 -27.60
CA SER A 228 -17.05 3.37 -27.15
C SER A 228 -15.65 3.69 -26.62
N LEU A 229 -15.41 3.38 -25.35
CA LEU A 229 -14.09 3.49 -24.74
C LEU A 229 -13.27 2.26 -25.14
N THR A 230 -12.05 2.46 -25.64
CA THR A 230 -11.14 1.34 -25.91
C THR A 230 -10.30 1.04 -24.68
N SER A 231 -9.84 -0.20 -24.53
CA SER A 231 -8.90 -0.55 -23.45
C SER A 231 -7.65 0.36 -23.47
N LYS A 232 -7.20 0.74 -24.67
CA LYS A 232 -6.05 1.64 -24.86
C LYS A 232 -6.31 3.03 -24.27
N LYS A 233 -7.46 3.66 -24.57
CA LYS A 233 -7.80 4.99 -24.02
C LYS A 233 -7.81 4.99 -22.49
N ILE A 234 -8.27 3.89 -21.88
CA ILE A 234 -8.32 3.75 -20.41
C ILE A 234 -6.90 3.64 -19.84
N ILE A 235 -6.04 2.83 -20.47
CA ILE A 235 -4.64 2.68 -20.08
C ILE A 235 -3.92 4.04 -20.21
N ASP A 236 -4.06 4.70 -21.36
CA ASP A 236 -3.46 6.01 -21.63
C ASP A 236 -3.92 7.06 -20.60
N HIS A 237 -5.19 7.03 -20.17
CA HIS A 237 -5.71 7.92 -19.12
C HIS A 237 -5.02 7.69 -17.76
N VAL A 238 -4.91 6.43 -17.33
CA VAL A 238 -4.23 6.09 -16.06
C VAL A 238 -2.75 6.42 -16.14
N GLU A 239 -2.10 6.09 -17.26
CA GLU A 239 -0.69 6.41 -17.51
C GLU A 239 -0.42 7.91 -17.51
N GLY A 240 -1.31 8.71 -18.12
CA GLY A 240 -1.17 10.16 -18.16
C GLY A 240 -1.33 10.81 -16.78
N LYS A 241 -2.25 10.31 -15.95
CA LYS A 241 -2.54 10.87 -14.62
C LYS A 241 -1.54 10.44 -13.54
N TYR A 242 -1.09 9.19 -13.58
CA TYR A 242 -0.27 8.60 -12.51
C TYR A 242 1.16 8.29 -12.96
N HIS A 243 1.51 8.57 -14.22
CA HIS A 243 2.83 8.28 -14.81
C HIS A 243 3.26 6.81 -14.69
N GLU A 244 2.29 5.89 -14.62
CA GLU A 244 2.56 4.48 -14.43
C GLU A 244 1.82 3.60 -15.44
N ARG A 245 2.59 2.71 -16.08
CA ARG A 245 2.06 1.75 -17.05
C ARG A 245 1.29 0.63 -16.37
N ILE A 246 0.09 0.38 -16.88
CA ILE A 246 -0.73 -0.75 -16.43
C ILE A 246 -0.84 -1.82 -17.53
N PRO A 247 -0.46 -3.07 -17.23
CA PRO A 247 -0.63 -4.13 -18.20
C PRO A 247 -2.12 -4.50 -18.34
N VAL A 248 -2.51 -5.00 -19.52
CA VAL A 248 -3.92 -5.33 -19.84
C VAL A 248 -4.54 -6.30 -18.83
N PHE A 249 -3.77 -7.24 -18.28
CA PHE A 249 -4.30 -8.16 -17.26
C PHE A 249 -4.61 -7.45 -15.93
N TYR A 250 -3.88 -6.39 -15.57
CA TYR A 250 -4.18 -5.58 -14.40
C TYR A 250 -5.41 -4.70 -14.64
N LEU A 251 -5.59 -4.18 -15.86
CA LEU A 251 -6.81 -3.47 -16.23
C LEU A 251 -8.08 -4.33 -16.02
N LYS A 252 -8.03 -5.62 -16.38
CA LYS A 252 -9.14 -6.55 -16.10
C LYS A 252 -9.45 -6.68 -14.60
N PHE A 253 -8.41 -6.66 -13.77
CA PHE A 253 -8.57 -6.66 -12.32
C PHE A 253 -9.21 -5.35 -11.83
N LEU A 254 -8.78 -4.19 -12.33
CA LEU A 254 -9.40 -2.89 -11.99
C LEU A 254 -10.88 -2.84 -12.40
N PHE A 255 -11.24 -3.38 -13.56
CA PHE A 255 -12.65 -3.51 -13.97
C PHE A 255 -13.46 -4.36 -13.01
N GLU A 256 -12.88 -5.44 -12.47
CA GLU A 256 -13.55 -6.24 -11.45
C GLU A 256 -13.84 -5.41 -10.19
N LEU A 257 -12.90 -4.58 -9.74
CA LEU A 257 -13.08 -3.66 -8.61
C LEU A 257 -14.19 -2.64 -8.88
N ILE A 258 -14.16 -1.98 -10.04
CA ILE A 258 -15.17 -0.99 -10.42
C ILE A 258 -16.57 -1.59 -10.41
N LYS A 259 -16.71 -2.80 -10.97
CA LYS A 259 -18.00 -3.49 -11.04
C LYS A 259 -18.51 -3.93 -9.67
N THR A 260 -17.64 -4.39 -8.78
CA THR A 260 -18.04 -5.06 -7.54
C THR A 260 -18.01 -4.14 -6.33
N TYR A 261 -16.88 -3.45 -6.10
CA TYR A 261 -16.68 -2.55 -4.97
C TYR A 261 -17.38 -1.21 -5.21
N PHE A 262 -17.10 -0.55 -6.34
CA PHE A 262 -17.72 0.74 -6.67
C PHE A 262 -19.15 0.59 -7.22
N LYS A 263 -19.58 -0.63 -7.54
CA LYS A 263 -20.93 -0.97 -8.06
C LYS A 263 -21.30 -0.18 -9.33
N VAL A 264 -20.32 0.12 -10.19
CA VAL A 264 -20.53 0.85 -11.44
C VAL A 264 -20.61 -0.10 -12.63
N GLN A 265 -21.57 0.15 -13.53
CA GLN A 265 -21.65 -0.58 -14.78
C GLN A 265 -20.56 -0.12 -15.75
N ILE A 266 -19.81 -1.07 -16.29
CA ILE A 266 -18.74 -0.78 -17.24
C ILE A 266 -19.37 -0.66 -18.64
N PRO A 267 -19.12 0.43 -19.38
CA PRO A 267 -19.60 0.57 -20.75
C PRO A 267 -19.01 -0.52 -21.66
N LYS A 268 -19.58 -0.73 -22.85
CA LYS A 268 -18.97 -1.67 -23.82
C LYS A 268 -17.58 -1.16 -24.23
N ILE A 269 -16.57 -1.97 -23.97
CA ILE A 269 -15.18 -1.68 -24.31
C ILE A 269 -14.79 -2.46 -25.57
N SER A 270 -14.20 -1.75 -26.53
CA SER A 270 -13.61 -2.31 -27.76
C SER A 270 -12.10 -2.55 -27.64
#